data_AF-A0AAV3NQD5-F1
#
_entry.id   AF-A0AAV3NQD5-F1
#
_cell.length_a   1.000
_cell.length_b   1.000
_cell.length_c   1.000
_cell.angle_alpha   90.00
_cell.angle_beta   90.00
_cell.angle_gamma   90.00
#
_symmetry.space_group_name_H-M   'P 1'
#
loop_
_entity.id
_entity.type
_entity.pdbx_description
1 polymer ?
#
loop_
_entity_poly.entity_id
_entity_poly.type
_entity_poly.pdbx_seq_one_letter_code
_entity_poly.pdbx_strand_id
1 'polypeptide(L)'
;MSNEKLVRKVLRTLPKRFSHKVIAIKEAQDLSTIGFDELIVNLTTFEMMFEATEPNKEKRAALQNLWERSKKIYSNQKAMGKEGGSGKSCGFHICENCPTLRMYF
;
A
#
# COMPACT_ATOMS: atom_id res chain seq x y z
N MET A 1 -24.78 10.58 35.51
CA MET A 1 -24.38 9.70 34.38
C MET A 1 -22.97 9.21 34.68
N SER A 2 -22.68 7.91 34.57
CA SER A 2 -21.30 7.37 34.77
C SER A 2 -20.56 7.36 33.43
N ASN A 3 -19.22 7.48 33.46
CA ASN A 3 -18.37 7.42 32.26
C ASN A 3 -18.60 6.14 31.45
N GLU A 4 -18.78 5.01 32.09
CA GLU A 4 -19.12 3.75 31.42
C GLU A 4 -20.40 3.86 30.56
N LYS A 5 -21.45 4.50 31.11
CA LYS A 5 -22.72 4.69 30.38
C LYS A 5 -22.53 5.59 29.17
N LEU A 6 -21.65 6.60 29.27
CA LEU A 6 -21.32 7.50 28.16
C LEU A 6 -20.53 6.76 27.07
N VAL A 7 -19.49 6.02 27.44
CA VAL A 7 -18.69 5.18 26.54
C VAL A 7 -19.59 4.22 25.74
N ARG A 8 -20.48 3.49 26.43
CA ARG A 8 -21.42 2.57 25.77
C ARG A 8 -22.38 3.29 24.82
N LYS A 9 -22.83 4.50 25.18
CA LYS A 9 -23.71 5.30 24.34
C LYS A 9 -23.00 5.76 23.07
N VAL A 10 -21.78 6.29 23.17
CA VAL A 10 -20.97 6.71 22.02
C VAL A 10 -20.74 5.54 21.08
N LEU A 11 -20.22 4.41 21.60
CA LEU A 11 -19.94 3.23 20.78
C LEU A 11 -21.18 2.68 20.06
N ARG A 12 -22.38 2.82 20.67
CA ARG A 12 -23.64 2.41 20.06
C ARG A 12 -24.14 3.38 18.98
N THR A 13 -23.79 4.67 19.07
CA THR A 13 -24.16 5.70 18.10
C THR A 13 -23.21 5.81 16.91
N LEU A 14 -22.04 5.16 16.95
CA LEU A 14 -21.05 5.26 15.87
C LEU A 14 -21.59 4.68 14.54
N PRO A 15 -21.24 5.30 13.40
CA PRO A 15 -21.64 4.80 12.09
C PRO A 15 -21.10 3.39 11.81
N LYS A 16 -21.79 2.62 10.95
CA LYS A 16 -21.43 1.22 10.63
C LYS A 16 -20.00 1.05 10.11
N ARG A 17 -19.40 2.08 9.50
CA ARG A 17 -18.00 2.08 9.07
C ARG A 17 -17.00 1.89 10.21
N PHE A 18 -17.38 2.18 11.46
CA PHE A 18 -16.55 1.97 12.65
C PHE A 18 -16.75 0.59 13.28
N SER A 19 -17.54 -0.32 12.68
CA SER A 19 -17.91 -1.59 13.31
C SER A 19 -16.71 -2.43 13.74
N HIS A 20 -15.69 -2.54 12.88
CA HIS A 20 -14.47 -3.28 13.18
C HIS A 20 -13.70 -2.66 14.36
N LYS A 21 -13.69 -1.33 14.46
CA LYS A 21 -13.04 -0.62 15.58
C LYS A 21 -13.82 -0.82 16.89
N VAL A 22 -15.15 -0.78 16.83
CA VAL A 22 -16.02 -1.02 18.00
C VAL A 22 -15.86 -2.45 18.53
N ILE A 23 -15.75 -3.45 17.65
CA ILE A 23 -15.50 -4.85 18.05
C ILE A 23 -14.14 -4.96 18.75
N ALA A 24 -13.07 -4.43 18.13
CA ALA A 24 -11.73 -4.48 18.71
C ALA A 24 -11.65 -3.81 20.09
N ILE A 25 -12.32 -2.68 20.30
CA ILE A 25 -12.37 -2.01 21.61
C ILE A 25 -13.04 -2.91 22.66
N LYS A 26 -14.17 -3.55 22.30
CA LYS A 26 -14.91 -4.44 23.21
C LYS A 26 -14.14 -5.72 23.54
N GLU A 27 -13.33 -6.22 22.61
CA GLU A 27 -12.53 -7.43 22.81
C GLU A 27 -11.24 -7.16 23.60
N ALA A 28 -10.61 -6.01 23.38
CA ALA A 28 -9.32 -5.70 23.98
C ALA A 28 -9.41 -5.09 25.39
N GLN A 29 -10.51 -4.40 25.71
CA GLN A 29 -10.62 -3.62 26.95
C GLN A 29 -12.03 -3.68 27.54
N ASP A 30 -12.13 -3.55 28.86
CA ASP A 30 -13.41 -3.37 29.53
C ASP A 30 -13.92 -1.93 29.39
N LEU A 31 -15.22 -1.77 29.11
CA LEU A 31 -15.82 -0.45 28.87
C LEU A 31 -16.00 0.38 30.14
N SER A 32 -15.89 -0.23 31.32
CA SER A 32 -15.91 0.49 32.61
C SER A 32 -14.55 1.08 32.97
N THR A 33 -13.47 0.57 32.39
CA THR A 33 -12.10 1.03 32.65
C THR A 33 -11.64 2.11 31.67
N ILE A 34 -12.22 2.14 30.47
CA ILE A 34 -11.82 3.13 29.44
C ILE A 34 -12.30 4.53 29.82
N GLY A 35 -11.39 5.51 29.77
CA GLY A 35 -11.74 6.91 29.96
C GLY A 35 -12.62 7.42 28.82
N PHE A 36 -13.58 8.30 29.12
CA PHE A 36 -14.39 8.93 28.07
C PHE A 36 -13.52 9.77 27.13
N ASP A 37 -12.65 10.63 27.67
CA ASP A 37 -11.74 11.46 26.88
C ASP A 37 -10.76 10.61 26.06
N GLU A 38 -10.26 9.52 26.63
CA GLU A 38 -9.40 8.57 25.93
C GLU A 38 -10.12 7.92 24.74
N LEU A 39 -11.38 7.51 24.92
CA LEU A 39 -12.19 6.98 23.83
C LEU A 39 -12.36 8.01 22.70
N ILE A 40 -12.63 9.27 23.04
CA ILE A 40 -12.77 10.34 22.03
C ILE A 40 -11.46 10.51 21.26
N VAL A 41 -10.32 10.58 21.94
CA VAL A 41 -9.00 10.69 21.29
C VAL A 41 -8.73 9.51 20.36
N ASN A 42 -9.05 8.28 20.78
CA ASN A 42 -8.88 7.07 19.98
C ASN A 42 -9.74 7.09 18.71
N LEU A 43 -11.02 7.49 18.84
CA LEU A 43 -11.94 7.58 17.72
C LEU A 43 -11.57 8.68 16.72
N THR A 44 -11.17 9.86 17.20
CA THR A 44 -10.70 10.96 16.34
C THR A 44 -9.45 10.58 15.57
N THR A 45 -8.48 9.95 16.24
CA THR A 45 -7.25 9.46 15.59
C THR A 45 -7.57 8.43 14.51
N PHE A 46 -8.48 7.51 14.82
CA PHE A 46 -8.93 6.52 13.85
C PHE A 46 -9.62 7.16 12.65
N GLU A 47 -10.49 8.15 12.84
CA GLU A 47 -11.16 8.85 11.74
C GLU A 47 -10.15 9.54 10.81
N MET A 48 -9.16 10.24 11.36
CA MET A 48 -8.10 10.87 10.55
C MET A 48 -7.31 9.85 9.72
N MET A 49 -6.94 8.72 10.32
CA MET A 49 -6.24 7.64 9.61
C MET A 49 -7.13 6.97 8.56
N PHE A 50 -8.41 6.77 8.88
CA PHE A 50 -9.40 6.18 8.00
C PHE A 50 -9.63 7.06 6.77
N GLU A 51 -9.75 8.38 6.92
CA GLU A 51 -9.91 9.30 5.79
C GLU A 51 -8.68 9.38 4.89
N ALA A 52 -7.49 9.17 5.44
CA ALA A 52 -6.26 9.08 4.65
C ALA A 52 -6.18 7.78 3.83
N THR A 53 -6.78 6.70 4.33
CA THR A 53 -6.63 5.35 3.75
C THR A 53 -7.83 4.90 2.90
N GLU A 54 -9.02 5.42 3.17
CA GLU A 54 -10.23 5.21 2.38
C GLU A 54 -10.51 6.45 1.51
N PRO A 55 -9.84 6.58 0.35
CA PRO A 55 -10.14 7.65 -0.58
C PRO A 55 -11.61 7.56 -0.99
N ASN A 56 -12.32 8.69 -0.92
CA ASN A 56 -13.67 8.78 -1.46
C ASN A 56 -13.70 8.32 -2.94
N LYS A 57 -14.89 8.03 -3.48
CA LYS A 57 -15.03 7.48 -4.85
C LYS A 57 -14.26 8.29 -5.91
N GLU A 58 -14.22 9.61 -5.77
CA GLU A 58 -13.49 10.52 -6.68
C GLU A 58 -11.97 10.36 -6.56
N LYS A 59 -11.42 10.41 -5.34
CA LYS A 59 -10.00 10.18 -5.06
C LYS A 59 -9.57 8.77 -5.49
N ARG A 60 -10.43 7.76 -5.29
CA ARG A 60 -10.17 6.39 -5.74
C ARG A 60 -10.11 6.29 -7.26
N ALA A 61 -11.02 6.94 -7.98
CA ALA A 61 -10.98 7.01 -9.44
C ALA A 61 -9.72 7.75 -9.93
N ALA A 62 -9.33 8.84 -9.27
CA ALA A 62 -8.09 9.56 -9.59
C ALA A 62 -6.84 8.67 -9.40
N LEU A 63 -6.74 7.97 -8.27
CA LEU A 63 -5.65 7.01 -7.99
C LEU A 63 -5.61 5.87 -9.02
N GLN A 64 -6.77 5.32 -9.38
CA GLN A 64 -6.86 4.29 -10.41
C GLN A 64 -6.39 4.80 -11.78
N ASN A 65 -6.80 6.01 -12.17
CA ASN A 65 -6.33 6.63 -13.42
C ASN A 65 -4.82 6.88 -13.42
N LEU A 66 -4.24 7.32 -12.30
CA LEU A 66 -2.79 7.49 -12.15
C LEU A 66 -2.05 6.16 -12.32
N TRP A 67 -2.55 5.09 -11.69
CA TRP A 67 -2.00 3.74 -11.83
C TRP A 67 -2.06 3.23 -13.29
N GLU A 68 -3.20 3.38 -13.96
CA GLU A 68 -3.36 3.00 -15.36
C GLU A 68 -2.44 3.82 -16.30
N ARG A 69 -2.24 5.10 -15.99
CA ARG A 69 -1.29 5.95 -16.72
C ARG A 69 0.16 5.48 -16.53
N SER A 70 0.55 5.14 -15.31
CA SER A 70 1.88 4.58 -15.01
C SER A 70 2.16 3.26 -15.74
N LYS A 71 1.16 2.36 -15.81
CA LYS A 71 1.27 1.12 -16.61
C LYS A 71 1.54 1.40 -18.09
N LYS A 72 0.83 2.38 -18.68
CA LYS A 72 1.02 2.76 -20.08
C LYS A 72 2.43 3.29 -20.34
N ILE A 73 2.98 4.10 -19.42
CA ILE A 73 4.36 4.62 -19.52
C ILE A 73 5.36 3.46 -19.55
N TYR A 74 5.21 2.49 -18.65
CA TYR A 74 6.08 1.30 -18.61
C TYR A 74 6.00 0.48 -19.92
N SER A 75 4.80 0.26 -20.45
CA SER A 75 4.62 -0.46 -21.71
C SER A 75 5.18 0.29 -22.92
N ASN A 76 5.12 1.63 -22.93
CA ASN A 76 5.64 2.46 -24.01
C ASN A 76 7.19 2.45 -24.01
N GLN A 77 7.82 2.50 -22.83
CA GLN A 77 9.27 2.40 -22.69
C GLN A 77 9.83 1.07 -23.26
N LYS A 78 9.11 -0.04 -23.13
CA LYS A 78 9.50 -1.33 -23.74
C LYS A 78 9.40 -1.35 -25.26
N ALA A 79 8.52 -0.54 -25.86
CA ALA A 79 8.31 -0.49 -27.30
C ALA A 79 9.39 0.30 -28.06
N MET A 80 10.18 1.14 -27.38
CA MET A 80 11.29 1.92 -27.97
C MET A 80 12.67 1.22 -27.90
N GLY A 81 12.72 -0.05 -27.48
CA GLY A 81 13.96 -0.85 -27.37
C GLY A 81 14.23 -1.80 -28.54
N LYS A 82 13.94 -1.41 -29.78
CA LYS A 82 14.39 -2.12 -30.98
C LYS A 82 14.98 -1.16 -32.00
N GLU A 83 16.13 -0.58 -31.66
CA GLU A 83 17.07 -0.20 -32.72
C GLU A 83 17.71 -1.51 -33.22
N GLY A 84 17.38 -1.85 -34.46
CA GLY A 84 17.97 -2.98 -35.17
C GLY A 84 19.47 -2.78 -35.30
N GLY A 85 20.24 -3.43 -34.44
CA GLY A 85 21.64 -3.67 -34.69
C GLY A 85 21.77 -4.59 -35.89
N SER A 86 22.15 -4.05 -37.05
CA SER A 86 22.73 -4.81 -38.15
C SER A 86 24.10 -5.35 -37.71
N GLY A 87 24.10 -6.32 -36.78
CA GLY A 87 25.27 -7.12 -36.48
C GLY A 87 25.48 -8.10 -37.63
N LYS A 88 26.43 -7.78 -38.51
CA LYS A 88 26.97 -8.77 -39.45
C LYS A 88 27.51 -9.92 -38.61
N SER A 89 26.83 -11.06 -38.58
CA SER A 89 27.36 -12.27 -37.98
C SER A 89 28.52 -12.75 -38.85
N CYS A 90 29.73 -12.33 -38.50
CA CYS A 90 30.90 -13.12 -38.84
C CYS A 90 30.76 -14.41 -38.04
N GLY A 91 30.73 -15.55 -38.72
CA GLY A 91 30.47 -16.85 -38.12
C GLY A 91 31.41 -17.18 -36.96
N PHE A 92 30.96 -18.13 -36.14
CA PHE A 92 31.71 -18.74 -35.04
C PHE A 92 33.15 -19.06 -35.47
N HIS A 93 34.08 -18.20 -35.08
CA HIS A 93 35.50 -18.49 -35.15
C HIS A 93 35.93 -18.74 -33.71
N ILE A 94 36.23 -19.99 -33.39
CA ILE A 94 36.90 -20.32 -32.12
C ILE A 94 38.25 -19.61 -32.18
N CYS A 95 38.42 -18.58 -31.35
CA CYS A 95 39.73 -17.98 -31.14
C CYS A 95 40.52 -18.95 -30.24
N GLU A 96 41.23 -19.91 -30.83
CA GLU A 96 42.12 -20.83 -30.10
C GLU A 96 43.43 -20.19 -29.63
N ASN A 97 43.46 -18.87 -29.45
CA ASN A 97 44.58 -18.21 -28.78
C ASN A 97 44.10 -17.04 -27.92
N CYS A 98 43.38 -17.37 -26.86
CA CYS A 98 43.13 -16.46 -25.74
C CYS A 98 44.27 -16.64 -24.72
N PRO A 99 45.22 -15.70 -24.59
CA PRO A 99 46.43 -15.90 -23.79
C PRO A 99 46.22 -15.73 -22.27
N THR A 100 44.99 -15.66 -21.76
CA THR A 100 44.72 -15.36 -20.34
C THR A 100 44.26 -16.53 -19.49
N LEU A 101 44.34 -17.78 -19.98
CA LEU A 101 44.04 -18.96 -19.13
C LEU A 101 45.17 -20.00 -19.13
N ARG A 102 46.40 -19.54 -18.86
CA ARG A 102 47.47 -20.43 -18.42
C ARG A 102 48.13 -19.85 -17.17
N MET A 103 48.27 -20.71 -16.16
CA MET A 103 48.86 -20.47 -14.83
C MET A 103 47.82 -19.83 -13.90
N TYR A 104 47.22 -20.54 -12.95
CA TYR A 104 47.85 -21.37 -11.92
C TYR A 104 47.03 -22.63 -11.60
N PHE A 105 47.66 -23.80 -11.75
CA PHE A 105 47.59 -24.83 -10.71
C PHE A 105 48.65 -24.47 -9.66
#